data_AF-A0A3P1CKM8-F1
#
_entry.id   AF-A0A3P1CKM8-F1
#
_cell.length_a   1.000
_cell.length_b   1.000
_cell.length_c   1.000
_cell.angle_alpha   90.00
_cell.angle_beta   90.00
_cell.angle_gamma   90.00
#
_symmetry.space_group_name_H-M   'P 1'
#
loop_
_entity.id
_entity.type
_entity.pdbx_description
1 polymer ?
#
loop_
_entity_poly.entity_id
_entity_poly.type
_entity_poly.pdbx_seq_one_letter_code
_entity_poly.pdbx_strand_id
1 'polypeptide(L)'
;MEPFQSTVDFQRMLFWSFPFLFMIHDFEEILFVKAWITRNRDVIKQRIPKLADRLLPHFDRLSTQGFALAVAEEFLLVSLTTLLSLVTNQFHLWYSLFLAFTVHLLMHIGQGLFFRRYVPGMVTSLLFLPVCLYILYLGFNRMSFTLPIAGVYLLAGFLLLAVNLLLIHKMAASFSDWLNRFEKGK
;
A
#
# COMPACT_ATOMS: atom_id res chain seq x y z
N MET A 1 -13.14 36.20 3.09
CA MET A 1 -12.38 35.02 2.63
C MET A 1 -13.34 34.20 1.79
N GLU A 2 -13.05 34.06 0.50
CA GLU A 2 -13.97 33.56 -0.54
C GLU A 2 -14.21 32.04 -0.42
N PRO A 3 -15.47 31.56 -0.36
CA PRO A 3 -15.81 30.13 -0.23
C PRO A 3 -15.28 29.23 -1.37
N PHE A 4 -14.95 29.82 -2.52
CA PHE A 4 -14.31 29.14 -3.64
C PHE A 4 -12.87 28.69 -3.30
N GLN A 5 -12.08 29.56 -2.66
CA GLN A 5 -10.70 29.27 -2.27
C GLN A 5 -10.64 28.12 -1.26
N SER A 6 -11.53 28.15 -0.25
CA SER A 6 -11.63 27.08 0.76
C SER A 6 -12.00 25.72 0.16
N THR A 7 -12.75 25.70 -0.95
CA THR A 7 -13.13 24.46 -1.63
C THR A 7 -11.96 23.85 -2.39
N VAL A 8 -11.14 24.69 -3.05
CA VAL A 8 -9.93 24.26 -3.77
C VAL A 8 -8.86 23.78 -2.79
N ASP A 9 -8.68 24.48 -1.67
CA ASP A 9 -7.71 24.11 -0.64
C ASP A 9 -8.08 22.78 0.03
N PHE A 10 -9.37 22.59 0.34
CA PHE A 10 -9.88 21.33 0.88
C PHE A 10 -9.67 20.15 -0.10
N GLN A 11 -9.94 20.35 -1.39
CA GLN A 11 -9.69 19.30 -2.39
C GLN A 11 -8.21 18.94 -2.46
N ARG A 12 -7.30 19.92 -2.48
CA ARG A 12 -5.85 19.66 -2.49
C ARG A 12 -5.41 18.87 -1.26
N MET A 13 -5.94 19.20 -0.08
CA MET A 13 -5.64 18.44 1.15
C MET A 13 -6.06 16.96 1.04
N LEU A 14 -7.21 16.67 0.41
CA LEU A 14 -7.67 15.29 0.19
C LEU A 14 -6.75 14.51 -0.76
N PHE A 15 -6.19 15.14 -1.79
CA PHE A 15 -5.26 14.45 -2.69
C PHE A 15 -3.94 14.13 -1.99
N TRP A 16 -3.40 15.10 -1.25
CA TRP A 16 -2.15 14.94 -0.52
C TRP A 16 -2.26 13.98 0.68
N SER A 17 -3.47 13.70 1.17
CA SER A 17 -3.63 12.70 2.24
C SER A 17 -3.23 11.31 1.80
N PHE A 18 -3.33 10.94 0.52
CA PHE A 18 -2.98 9.60 0.06
C PHE A 18 -1.49 9.26 0.30
N PRO A 19 -0.51 9.97 -0.29
CA PRO A 19 0.90 9.67 -0.05
C PRO A 19 1.27 9.75 1.44
N PHE A 20 0.62 10.63 2.22
CA PHE A 20 0.85 10.75 3.65
C PHE A 20 0.34 9.54 4.45
N LEU A 21 -0.91 9.13 4.23
CA LEU A 21 -1.51 7.96 4.89
C LEU A 21 -0.77 6.68 4.50
N PHE A 22 -0.41 6.55 3.22
CA PHE A 22 0.41 5.44 2.72
C PHE A 22 1.72 5.36 3.49
N MET A 23 2.52 6.43 3.51
CA MET A 23 3.84 6.38 4.13
C MET A 23 3.78 6.08 5.64
N ILE A 24 2.82 6.65 6.38
CA ILE A 24 2.70 6.35 7.82
C ILE A 24 2.31 4.88 8.05
N HIS A 25 1.40 4.35 7.23
CA HIS A 25 1.01 2.95 7.30
C HIS A 25 2.21 2.03 7.02
N ASP A 26 2.92 2.28 5.93
CA ASP A 26 4.06 1.47 5.51
C ASP A 26 5.27 1.62 6.44
N PHE A 27 5.41 2.71 7.18
CA PHE A 27 6.41 2.78 8.26
C PHE A 27 6.14 1.74 9.35
N GLU A 28 4.89 1.48 9.73
CA GLU A 28 4.57 0.38 10.64
C GLU A 28 5.01 -0.95 10.04
N GLU A 29 4.76 -1.17 8.75
CA GLU A 29 5.19 -2.40 8.07
C GLU A 29 6.71 -2.54 8.04
N ILE A 30 7.45 -1.51 7.62
CA ILE A 30 8.92 -1.53 7.52
C ILE A 30 9.55 -1.90 8.87
N LEU A 31 9.01 -1.34 9.95
CA LEU A 31 9.54 -1.55 11.30
C LEU A 31 9.25 -2.97 11.81
N PHE A 32 8.05 -3.52 11.52
CA PHE A 32 7.58 -4.72 12.21
C PHE A 32 7.48 -5.98 11.37
N VAL A 33 7.42 -5.92 10.04
CA VAL A 33 7.25 -7.11 9.15
C VAL A 33 8.26 -8.20 9.45
N LYS A 34 9.55 -7.87 9.43
CA LYS A 34 10.61 -8.88 9.64
C LYS A 34 10.52 -9.52 11.03
N ALA A 35 10.42 -8.71 12.07
CA ALA A 35 10.32 -9.19 13.45
C ALA A 35 9.06 -10.05 13.66
N TRP A 36 7.94 -9.65 13.06
CA TRP A 36 6.68 -10.38 13.17
C TRP A 36 6.73 -11.74 12.50
N ILE A 37 7.27 -11.83 11.29
CA ILE A 37 7.41 -13.10 10.55
C ILE A 37 8.31 -14.06 11.33
N THR A 38 9.46 -13.59 11.82
CA THR A 38 10.37 -14.42 12.63
C THR A 38 9.68 -14.95 13.88
N ARG A 39 8.94 -14.10 14.61
CA ARG A 39 8.23 -14.49 15.84
C ARG A 39 7.06 -15.44 15.60
N ASN A 40 6.36 -15.32 14.46
CA ASN A 40 5.12 -16.06 14.20
C ASN A 40 5.30 -17.22 13.19
N ARG A 41 6.54 -17.57 12.86
CA ARG A 41 6.88 -18.57 11.82
C ARG A 41 6.14 -19.89 11.98
N ASP A 42 6.09 -20.44 13.18
CA ASP A 42 5.42 -21.73 13.44
C ASP A 42 3.92 -21.64 13.25
N VAL A 43 3.31 -20.50 13.62
CA VAL A 43 1.87 -20.29 13.46
C VAL A 43 1.50 -20.04 12.01
N ILE A 44 2.36 -19.38 11.25
CA ILE A 44 2.22 -19.27 9.79
C ILE A 44 2.22 -20.66 9.16
N LYS A 45 3.21 -21.50 9.50
CA LYS A 45 3.27 -22.90 9.02
C LYS A 45 2.06 -23.73 9.41
N GLN A 46 1.56 -23.55 10.64
CA GLN A 46 0.39 -24.29 11.12
C GLN A 46 -0.90 -23.87 10.40
N ARG A 47 -1.13 -22.57 10.22
CA ARG A 47 -2.41 -22.06 9.67
C ARG A 47 -2.47 -22.06 8.15
N ILE A 48 -1.34 -21.83 7.48
CA ILE A 48 -1.26 -21.73 6.01
C ILE A 48 -0.08 -22.54 5.45
N PRO A 49 0.02 -23.86 5.72
CA PRO A 49 1.21 -24.67 5.45
C PRO A 49 1.69 -24.59 3.99
N LYS A 50 0.77 -24.80 3.03
CA LYS A 50 1.09 -24.76 1.59
C LYS A 50 1.66 -23.41 1.12
N LEU A 51 1.20 -22.31 1.73
CA LEU A 51 1.66 -20.97 1.39
C LEU A 51 2.93 -20.60 2.17
N ALA A 52 3.05 -21.07 3.41
CA ALA A 52 4.23 -20.88 4.25
C ALA A 52 5.51 -21.44 3.61
N ASP A 53 5.42 -22.61 2.97
CA ASP A 53 6.55 -23.24 2.27
C ASP A 53 7.10 -22.39 1.11
N ARG A 54 6.26 -21.53 0.51
CA ARG A 54 6.65 -20.60 -0.56
C ARG A 54 7.05 -19.22 -0.02
N LEU A 55 6.29 -18.69 0.94
CA LEU A 55 6.47 -17.34 1.46
C LEU A 55 7.67 -17.22 2.39
N LEU A 56 7.87 -18.16 3.32
CA LEU A 56 8.92 -18.05 4.32
C LEU A 56 10.32 -17.97 3.70
N PRO A 57 10.69 -18.79 2.70
CA PRO A 57 11.99 -18.65 2.03
C PRO A 57 12.16 -17.30 1.32
N HIS A 58 11.08 -16.72 0.77
CA HIS A 58 11.12 -15.41 0.14
C HIS A 58 11.39 -14.31 1.18
N PHE A 59 10.66 -14.33 2.31
CA PHE A 59 10.86 -13.38 3.41
C PHE A 59 12.21 -13.54 4.11
N ASP A 60 12.75 -14.76 4.19
CA ASP A 60 14.09 -15.00 4.74
C ASP A 60 15.19 -14.32 3.89
N ARG A 61 14.97 -14.22 2.56
CA ARG A 61 15.87 -13.51 1.63
C ARG A 61 15.69 -12.00 1.63
N LEU A 62 14.50 -11.51 1.95
CA LEU A 62 14.18 -10.08 1.90
C LEU A 62 14.78 -9.36 3.12
N SER A 63 15.68 -8.41 2.87
CA SER A 63 16.19 -7.54 3.93
C SER A 63 15.21 -6.41 4.24
N THR A 64 15.34 -5.76 5.41
CA THR A 64 14.54 -4.58 5.72
C THR A 64 14.82 -3.46 4.72
N GLN A 65 16.06 -3.33 4.25
CA GLN A 65 16.44 -2.38 3.21
C GLN A 65 15.79 -2.71 1.85
N GLY A 66 15.71 -3.99 1.49
CA GLY A 66 15.01 -4.44 0.28
C GLY A 66 13.51 -4.17 0.36
N PHE A 67 12.89 -4.45 1.51
CA PHE A 67 11.49 -4.11 1.73
C PHE A 67 11.24 -2.60 1.70
N ALA A 68 12.10 -1.80 2.34
CA ALA A 68 12.01 -0.34 2.30
C ALA A 68 12.19 0.22 0.87
N LEU A 69 13.02 -0.42 0.03
CA LEU A 69 13.13 -0.05 -1.38
C LEU A 69 11.81 -0.30 -2.13
N ALA A 70 11.12 -1.39 -1.82
CA ALA A 70 9.81 -1.66 -2.42
C ALA A 70 8.78 -0.60 -2.03
N VAL A 71 8.68 -0.30 -0.73
CA VAL A 71 7.81 0.78 -0.22
C VAL A 71 8.16 2.13 -0.85
N ALA A 72 9.45 2.44 -1.02
CA ALA A 72 9.88 3.69 -1.63
C ALA A 72 9.42 3.82 -3.08
N GLU A 73 9.43 2.71 -3.85
CA GLU A 73 8.95 2.70 -5.22
C GLU A 73 7.42 2.90 -5.30
N GLU A 74 6.65 2.21 -4.47
CA GLU A 74 5.20 2.40 -4.38
C GLU A 74 4.84 3.83 -3.96
N PHE A 75 5.56 4.39 -2.99
CA PHE A 75 5.38 5.78 -2.58
C PHE A 75 5.60 6.76 -3.73
N LEU A 76 6.60 6.52 -4.59
CA LEU A 76 6.83 7.34 -5.78
C LEU A 76 5.67 7.24 -6.77
N LEU A 77 5.13 6.03 -6.99
CA LEU A 77 3.95 5.84 -7.85
C LEU A 77 2.71 6.56 -7.30
N VAL A 78 2.45 6.44 -6.00
CA VAL A 78 1.34 7.13 -5.33
C VAL A 78 1.51 8.65 -5.43
N SER A 79 2.73 9.15 -5.19
CA SER A 79 3.05 10.57 -5.26
C SER A 79 2.92 11.11 -6.68
N LEU A 80 3.43 10.38 -7.68
CA LEU A 80 3.33 10.78 -9.08
C LEU A 80 1.88 10.78 -9.56
N THR A 81 1.10 9.76 -9.18
CA THR A 81 -0.33 9.71 -9.52
C THR A 81 -1.07 10.87 -8.88
N THR A 82 -0.75 11.22 -7.63
CA THR A 82 -1.30 12.38 -6.93
C THR A 82 -0.98 13.69 -7.67
N LEU A 83 0.27 13.89 -8.07
CA LEU A 83 0.70 15.07 -8.83
C LEU A 83 0.01 15.14 -10.20
N LEU A 84 -0.03 14.04 -10.95
CA LEU A 84 -0.67 13.98 -12.26
C LEU A 84 -2.17 14.27 -12.16
N SER A 85 -2.84 13.73 -11.14
CA SER A 85 -4.25 14.02 -10.89
C SER A 85 -4.49 15.50 -10.58
N LEU A 86 -3.62 16.15 -9.80
CA LEU A 86 -3.72 17.58 -9.51
C LEU A 86 -3.46 18.47 -10.74
N VAL A 87 -2.55 18.07 -11.63
CA VAL A 87 -2.21 18.83 -12.84
C VAL A 87 -3.24 18.65 -13.95
N THR A 88 -3.70 17.41 -14.16
CA THR A 88 -4.57 17.06 -15.29
C THR A 88 -6.06 17.13 -14.96
N ASN A 89 -6.42 17.30 -13.68
CA ASN A 89 -7.78 17.16 -13.14
C ASN A 89 -8.42 15.78 -13.44
N GLN A 90 -7.60 14.74 -13.70
CA GLN A 90 -8.05 13.37 -13.93
C GLN A 90 -7.88 12.56 -12.64
N PHE A 91 -8.99 12.26 -11.97
CA PHE A 91 -8.96 11.68 -10.62
C PHE A 91 -9.19 10.17 -10.59
N HIS A 92 -9.57 9.56 -11.72
CA HIS A 92 -9.98 8.15 -11.77
C HIS A 92 -8.86 7.18 -11.35
N LEU A 93 -7.63 7.40 -11.80
CA LEU A 93 -6.49 6.56 -11.45
C LEU A 93 -6.12 6.71 -9.97
N TRP A 94 -6.03 7.95 -9.47
CA TRP A 94 -5.79 8.24 -8.06
C TRP A 94 -6.85 7.58 -7.17
N TYR A 95 -8.13 7.71 -7.51
CA TYR A 95 -9.23 7.12 -6.76
C TYR A 95 -9.17 5.59 -6.75
N SER A 96 -8.79 4.98 -7.88
CA SER A 96 -8.66 3.53 -7.98
C SER A 96 -7.51 2.99 -7.14
N LEU A 97 -6.36 3.68 -7.15
CA LEU A 97 -5.23 3.34 -6.27
C LEU A 97 -5.56 3.59 -4.79
N PHE A 98 -6.28 4.68 -4.47
CA PHE A 98 -6.73 4.96 -3.11
C PHE A 98 -7.73 3.91 -2.60
N LEU A 99 -8.62 3.41 -3.47
CA LEU A 99 -9.49 2.28 -3.14
C LEU A 99 -8.66 1.01 -2.89
N ALA A 100 -7.68 0.72 -3.74
CA ALA A 100 -6.79 -0.44 -3.54
C ALA A 100 -6.04 -0.33 -2.20
N PHE A 101 -5.53 0.85 -1.84
CA PHE A 101 -4.94 1.12 -0.54
C PHE A 101 -5.93 0.93 0.61
N THR A 102 -7.18 1.38 0.46
CA THR A 102 -8.22 1.15 1.49
C THR A 102 -8.52 -0.35 1.67
N VAL A 103 -8.54 -1.11 0.58
CA VAL A 103 -8.67 -2.58 0.63
C VAL A 103 -7.46 -3.21 1.30
N HIS A 104 -6.25 -2.70 1.08
CA HIS A 104 -5.03 -3.12 1.77
C HIS A 104 -5.13 -2.98 3.30
N LEU A 105 -5.66 -1.85 3.79
CA LEU A 105 -5.93 -1.67 5.22
C LEU A 105 -6.91 -2.72 5.76
N LEU A 106 -7.96 -3.05 5.00
CA LEU A 106 -8.91 -4.10 5.36
C LEU A 106 -8.27 -5.49 5.40
N MET A 107 -7.32 -5.77 4.49
CA MET A 107 -6.57 -7.02 4.50
C MET A 107 -5.77 -7.19 5.78
N HIS A 108 -5.11 -6.14 6.28
CA HIS A 108 -4.39 -6.19 7.56
C HIS A 108 -5.28 -6.48 8.76
N ILE A 109 -6.45 -5.84 8.81
CA ILE A 109 -7.44 -6.11 9.86
C ILE A 109 -7.90 -7.57 9.76
N GLY A 110 -8.22 -8.04 8.56
CA GLY A 110 -8.60 -9.43 8.30
C GLY A 110 -7.52 -10.44 8.70
N GLN A 111 -6.26 -10.15 8.38
CA GLN A 111 -5.11 -10.96 8.77
C GLN A 111 -4.95 -10.99 10.30
N GLY A 112 -5.10 -9.85 10.97
CA GLY A 112 -5.06 -9.77 12.43
C GLY A 112 -6.14 -10.62 13.10
N LEU A 113 -7.37 -10.57 12.58
CA LEU A 113 -8.48 -11.41 13.03
C LEU A 113 -8.22 -12.90 12.76
N PHE A 114 -7.70 -13.24 11.56
CA PHE A 114 -7.40 -14.61 11.17
C PHE A 114 -6.31 -15.23 12.03
N PHE A 115 -5.20 -14.53 12.26
CA PHE A 115 -4.11 -15.01 13.13
C PHE A 115 -4.42 -14.83 14.62
N ARG A 116 -5.45 -14.05 14.97
CA ARG A 116 -5.82 -13.64 16.33
C ARG A 116 -4.65 -12.97 17.06
N ARG A 117 -3.88 -12.17 16.34
CA ARG A 117 -2.69 -11.48 16.82
C ARG A 117 -2.53 -10.16 16.08
N TYR A 118 -1.74 -9.27 16.66
CA TYR A 118 -1.20 -8.12 15.93
C TYR A 118 -0.56 -8.60 14.62
N VAL A 119 -0.72 -7.84 13.54
CA VAL A 119 -0.02 -7.97 12.26
C VAL A 119 0.52 -6.58 11.90
N PRO A 120 1.75 -6.46 11.35
CA PRO A 120 2.31 -5.19 10.91
C PRO A 120 1.35 -4.47 9.97
N GLY A 121 1.02 -3.21 10.28
CA GLY A 121 0.05 -2.41 9.53
C GLY A 121 -1.34 -2.42 10.16
N MET A 122 -1.63 -3.28 11.14
CA MET A 122 -2.96 -3.40 11.73
C MET A 122 -3.36 -2.16 12.55
N VAL A 123 -2.43 -1.53 13.28
CA VAL A 123 -2.76 -0.39 14.15
C VAL A 123 -3.11 0.83 13.30
N THR A 124 -2.24 1.18 12.36
CA THR A 124 -2.49 2.24 11.38
C THR A 124 -3.69 1.93 10.49
N SER A 125 -3.94 0.67 10.12
CA SER A 125 -5.17 0.29 9.37
C SER A 125 -6.43 0.63 10.13
N LEU A 126 -6.53 0.28 11.41
CA LEU A 126 -7.69 0.60 12.23
C LEU A 126 -7.88 2.12 12.38
N LEU A 127 -6.80 2.87 12.50
CA LEU A 127 -6.82 4.33 12.64
C LEU A 127 -7.23 5.03 11.33
N PHE A 128 -6.71 4.58 10.19
CA PHE A 128 -6.86 5.26 8.91
C PHE A 128 -8.11 4.82 8.14
N LEU A 129 -8.62 3.61 8.38
CA LEU A 129 -9.78 3.10 7.65
C LEU A 129 -11.00 4.05 7.68
N PRO A 130 -11.41 4.66 8.82
CA PRO A 130 -12.53 5.61 8.83
C PRO A 130 -12.29 6.83 7.94
N VAL A 131 -11.05 7.34 7.94
CA VAL A 131 -10.65 8.49 7.11
C VAL A 131 -10.69 8.10 5.64
N CYS A 132 -10.11 6.95 5.28
CA CYS A 132 -10.10 6.46 3.90
C CYS A 132 -11.51 6.22 3.37
N LEU A 133 -12.40 5.61 4.15
CA LEU A 133 -13.81 5.40 3.77
C LEU A 133 -14.54 6.73 3.55
N TYR A 134 -14.28 7.73 4.40
CA TYR A 134 -14.87 9.06 4.23
C TYR A 134 -14.39 9.76 2.95
N ILE A 135 -13.09 9.69 2.65
CA ILE A 135 -12.51 10.25 1.41
C ILE A 135 -13.09 9.55 0.18
N LEU A 136 -13.21 8.22 0.20
CA LEU A 136 -13.84 7.46 -0.87
C LEU A 136 -15.30 7.88 -1.08
N TYR A 137 -16.07 8.02 0.00
CA TYR A 137 -17.45 8.49 -0.06
C TYR A 137 -17.56 9.88 -0.70
N LEU A 138 -16.71 10.83 -0.31
CA LEU A 138 -16.67 12.16 -0.92
C LEU A 138 -16.32 12.08 -2.42
N GLY A 139 -15.32 11.28 -2.77
CA GLY A 139 -14.89 11.07 -4.15
C GLY A 139 -15.99 10.46 -5.01
N PHE A 140 -16.67 9.43 -4.51
CA PHE A 140 -17.77 8.75 -5.20
C PHE A 140 -18.93 9.70 -5.54
N ASN A 141 -19.32 10.57 -4.59
CA ASN A 141 -20.41 11.51 -4.82
C ASN A 141 -20.03 12.69 -5.73
N ARG A 142 -18.74 12.99 -5.85
CA ARG A 142 -18.21 14.10 -6.66
C ARG A 142 -17.87 13.67 -8.09
N MET A 143 -17.47 12.42 -8.28
CA MET A 143 -17.16 11.87 -9.59
C MET A 143 -18.43 11.31 -10.21
N SER A 144 -18.83 11.85 -11.35
CA SER A 144 -19.90 11.30 -12.20
C SER A 144 -19.44 9.98 -12.83
N PHE A 145 -19.23 8.94 -12.02
CA PHE A 145 -18.89 7.61 -12.50
C PHE A 145 -20.10 7.02 -13.22
N THR A 146 -19.94 6.73 -14.51
CA THR A 146 -20.75 5.67 -15.11
C THR A 146 -20.16 4.33 -14.64
N LEU A 147 -21.02 3.38 -14.26
CA LEU A 147 -20.59 2.05 -13.79
C LEU A 147 -19.53 1.37 -14.70
N PRO A 148 -19.59 1.49 -16.04
CA PRO A 148 -18.56 0.93 -16.91
C PRO A 148 -17.18 1.60 -16.77
N ILE A 149 -17.13 2.93 -16.67
CA ILE A 149 -15.87 3.68 -16.54
C ILE A 149 -15.20 3.35 -15.20
N ALA A 150 -16.00 3.30 -14.11
CA ALA A 150 -15.50 2.88 -12.81
C ALA A 150 -14.88 1.48 -12.86
N GLY A 151 -15.56 0.51 -13.48
CA GLY A 151 -15.07 -0.86 -13.62
C GLY A 151 -13.73 -0.96 -14.37
N VAL A 152 -13.56 -0.19 -15.45
CA VAL A 152 -12.31 -0.17 -16.23
C VAL A 152 -11.15 0.39 -15.41
N TYR A 153 -11.33 1.52 -14.72
CA TYR A 153 -10.24 2.11 -13.92
C TYR A 153 -9.89 1.28 -12.69
N LEU A 154 -10.87 0.62 -12.06
CA LEU A 154 -10.62 -0.32 -10.99
C LEU A 154 -9.79 -1.52 -11.47
N LEU A 155 -10.22 -2.15 -12.57
CA LEU A 155 -9.48 -3.27 -13.14
C LEU A 155 -8.06 -2.86 -13.57
N ALA A 156 -7.93 -1.72 -14.23
CA ALA A 156 -6.63 -1.19 -14.67
C ALA A 156 -5.72 -0.89 -13.47
N GLY A 157 -6.25 -0.25 -12.42
CA GLY A 157 -5.51 0.04 -11.19
C GLY A 157 -5.04 -1.23 -10.47
N PHE A 158 -5.93 -2.22 -10.32
CA PHE A 158 -5.58 -3.52 -9.73
C PHE A 158 -4.54 -4.28 -10.56
N LEU A 159 -4.67 -4.31 -11.89
CA LEU A 159 -3.69 -4.95 -12.76
C LEU A 159 -2.33 -4.25 -12.69
N LEU A 160 -2.32 -2.91 -12.71
CA LEU A 160 -1.09 -2.12 -12.59
C LEU A 160 -0.40 -2.40 -11.26
N LEU A 161 -1.15 -2.37 -10.15
CA LEU A 161 -0.64 -2.68 -8.83
C LEU A 161 -0.09 -4.12 -8.74
N ALA A 162 -0.84 -5.11 -9.24
CA ALA A 162 -0.42 -6.51 -9.21
C ALA A 162 0.87 -6.75 -10.02
N VAL A 163 0.96 -6.15 -11.21
CA VAL A 163 2.18 -6.25 -12.05
C VAL A 163 3.35 -5.54 -11.38
N ASN A 164 3.13 -4.34 -10.84
CA ASN A 164 4.14 -3.58 -10.11
C ASN A 164 4.67 -4.37 -8.89
N LEU A 165 3.77 -4.90 -8.06
CA LEU A 165 4.11 -5.75 -6.90
C LEU A 165 4.99 -6.94 -7.30
N LEU A 166 4.64 -7.65 -8.36
CA LEU A 166 5.42 -8.79 -8.84
C LEU A 166 6.84 -8.40 -9.29
N LEU A 167 6.99 -7.22 -9.89
CA LEU A 167 8.28 -6.70 -10.33
C LEU A 167 9.11 -6.22 -9.13
N ILE A 168 8.51 -5.44 -8.23
CA ILE A 168 9.23 -4.86 -7.11
C ILE A 168 9.69 -5.91 -6.12
N HIS A 169 8.91 -6.97 -5.87
CA HIS A 169 9.35 -8.08 -5.03
C HIS A 169 10.59 -8.80 -5.59
N LYS A 170 10.71 -8.92 -6.92
CA LYS A 170 11.91 -9.47 -7.56
C LYS A 170 13.09 -8.50 -7.41
N MET A 171 12.87 -7.22 -7.68
CA MET A 171 13.91 -6.19 -7.57
C MET A 171 14.42 -6.04 -6.13
N ALA A 172 13.53 -6.03 -5.14
CA ALA A 172 13.85 -5.93 -3.73
C ALA A 172 14.69 -7.12 -3.22
N ALA A 173 14.37 -8.34 -3.68
CA ALA A 173 15.17 -9.52 -3.38
C ALA A 173 16.57 -9.44 -4.04
N SER A 174 16.64 -9.04 -5.32
CA SER A 174 17.91 -8.83 -6.01
C SER A 174 18.75 -7.74 -5.36
N PHE A 175 18.12 -6.65 -4.93
CA PHE A 175 18.78 -5.56 -4.20
C PHE A 175 19.30 -6.03 -2.84
N SER A 176 18.52 -6.83 -2.11
CA SER A 176 18.96 -7.44 -0.85
C SER A 176 20.21 -8.30 -1.06
N ASP A 177 20.23 -9.12 -2.11
CA ASP A 177 21.38 -9.95 -2.47
C ASP A 177 22.61 -9.12 -2.89
N TRP A 178 22.39 -8.02 -3.63
CA TRP A 178 23.45 -7.09 -4.04
C TRP A 178 24.04 -6.34 -2.84
N LEU A 179 23.19 -5.79 -1.96
CA LEU A 179 23.62 -5.03 -0.78
C LEU A 179 24.47 -5.91 0.15
N ASN A 180 24.07 -7.17 0.33
CA ASN A 180 24.85 -8.16 1.09
C ASN A 180 26.24 -8.43 0.49
N ARG A 181 26.43 -8.30 -0.84
CA ARG A 181 27.74 -8.43 -1.49
C ARG A 181 28.58 -7.16 -1.29
N PHE A 182 27.94 -6.01 -1.48
CA PHE A 182 28.54 -4.70 -1.27
C PHE A 182 29.09 -4.53 0.17
N GLU A 183 28.30 -4.89 1.19
CA GLU A 183 28.72 -4.86 2.59
C GLU A 183 29.92 -5.77 2.89
N LYS A 184 30.05 -6.87 2.14
CA LYS A 184 31.16 -7.84 2.26
C LYS A 184 32.39 -7.47 1.42
N GLY A 185 32.38 -6.31 0.75
CA GLY A 185 33.46 -5.86 -0.12
C GLY A 185 33.65 -6.71 -1.38
N LYS A 186 32.58 -7.33 -1.88
CA LYS A 186 32.56 -8.16 -3.11
C LYS A 186 31.75 -7.53 -4.22
#